data_AF-A0A924LU42-F1
#
_entry.id   AF-A0A924LU42-F1
#
_cell.length_a   1.000
_cell.length_b   1.000
_cell.length_c   1.000
_cell.angle_alpha   90.00
_cell.angle_beta   90.00
_cell.angle_gamma   90.00
#
_symmetry.space_group_name_H-M   'P 1'
#
loop_
_entity.id
_entity.type
_entity.pdbx_description
1 polymer ?
#
loop_
_entity_poly.entity_id
_entity_poly.type
_entity_poly.pdbx_seq_one_letter_code
_entity_poly.pdbx_strand_id
1 'polypeptide(L)'
;MKNYKKKYFENLETNTFEVNESQTSYGNKCLYCYEFMHRGEKNFHEACNKRFFGQLTTPTLAYDLKDLQQLAAKIIQSQMVVTGVQAKISLSLHRKEDKNITKKLTIVGLYGDYILKPPSEYYPELPELESATMRMAEVCGIAVVPSSLVYLQDQTLCYITKRV
;
A
#
# COMPACT_ATOMS: atom_id res chain seq x y z
N MET A 1 10.86 -27.74 28.04
CA MET A 1 10.52 -26.61 27.15
C MET A 1 10.94 -25.33 27.85
N LYS A 2 11.79 -24.51 27.20
CA LYS A 2 12.32 -23.26 27.79
C LYS A 2 11.15 -22.34 28.16
N ASN A 3 11.33 -21.57 29.24
CA ASN A 3 10.31 -20.84 29.99
C ASN A 3 9.78 -19.58 29.24
N TYR A 4 9.35 -19.75 27.99
CA TYR A 4 8.89 -18.67 27.11
C TYR A 4 7.68 -17.94 27.67
N LYS A 5 6.78 -18.67 28.36
CA LYS A 5 5.55 -18.12 28.92
C LYS A 5 5.84 -17.15 30.07
N LYS A 6 6.79 -17.49 30.96
CA LYS A 6 7.20 -16.61 32.06
C LYS A 6 7.88 -15.33 31.56
N LYS A 7 8.80 -15.46 30.61
CA LYS A 7 9.44 -14.29 29.96
C LYS A 7 8.45 -13.39 29.23
N TYR A 8 7.44 -13.96 28.57
CA TYR A 8 6.40 -13.18 27.90
C TYR A 8 5.58 -12.33 28.88
N PHE A 9 5.19 -12.90 30.03
CA PHE A 9 4.48 -12.14 31.07
C PHE A 9 5.37 -11.06 31.73
N GLU A 10 6.64 -11.36 32.00
CA GLU A 10 7.61 -10.37 32.50
C GLU A 10 7.81 -9.18 31.53
N ASN A 11 7.77 -9.45 30.22
CA ASN A 11 7.89 -8.44 29.16
C ASN A 11 6.62 -7.59 28.97
N LEU A 12 5.44 -8.08 29.39
CA LEU A 12 4.19 -7.31 29.34
C LEU A 12 4.10 -6.28 30.47
N GLU A 13 4.72 -6.56 31.62
CA GLU A 13 4.75 -5.67 32.78
C GLU A 13 5.85 -4.60 32.68
N THR A 14 6.85 -4.83 31.83
CA THR A 14 7.92 -3.86 31.57
C THR A 14 7.51 -2.91 30.44
N ASN A 15 7.14 -1.68 30.78
CA ASN A 15 6.87 -0.58 29.84
C ASN A 15 8.18 -0.13 29.14
N THR A 16 8.79 -1.02 28.36
CA THR A 16 10.13 -0.88 27.78
C THR A 16 10.13 -0.49 26.30
N PHE A 17 8.95 -0.27 25.71
CA PHE A 17 8.79 0.04 24.30
C PHE A 17 7.98 1.32 24.06
N GLU A 18 8.19 2.37 24.85
CA GLU A 18 7.90 3.72 24.35
C GLU A 18 9.00 4.09 23.35
N VAL A 19 8.87 3.58 22.13
CA VAL A 19 9.68 4.04 21.01
C VAL A 19 9.11 5.40 20.63
N ASN A 20 9.84 6.45 21.02
CA ASN A 20 9.50 7.83 20.68
C ASN A 20 9.88 8.06 19.22
N GLU A 21 9.10 7.48 18.29
CA GLU A 21 9.32 7.63 16.86
C GLU A 21 8.86 9.02 16.42
N SER A 22 9.76 9.76 15.79
CA SER A 22 9.39 11.00 15.13
C SER A 22 8.42 10.71 13.99
N GLN A 23 7.54 11.68 13.68
CA GLN A 23 6.62 11.54 12.54
C GLN A 23 7.40 11.18 11.27
N THR A 24 7.06 10.04 10.67
CA THR A 24 7.74 9.54 9.47
C THR A 24 7.56 10.53 8.32
N SER A 25 8.67 11.09 7.84
CA SER A 25 8.72 11.94 6.66
C SER A 25 9.43 11.20 5.53
N TYR A 26 8.68 10.81 4.51
CA TYR A 26 9.20 10.09 3.34
C TYR A 26 10.08 10.97 2.43
N GLY A 27 10.15 12.28 2.71
CA GLY A 27 10.99 13.23 1.99
C GLY A 27 10.60 13.37 0.52
N ASN A 28 11.58 13.74 -0.30
CA ASN A 28 11.42 13.92 -1.75
C ASN A 28 11.93 12.67 -2.50
N LYS A 29 11.37 11.49 -2.19
CA LYS A 29 11.74 10.20 -2.80
C LYS A 29 10.59 9.61 -3.60
N CYS A 30 10.91 8.88 -4.66
CA CYS A 30 9.92 8.17 -5.45
C CYS A 30 9.34 6.98 -4.67
N LEU A 31 8.01 6.84 -4.66
CA LEU A 31 7.30 5.76 -3.97
C LEU A 31 7.45 4.36 -4.61
N TYR A 32 8.13 4.29 -5.77
CA TYR A 32 8.39 3.04 -6.47
C TYR A 32 9.86 2.61 -6.38
N CYS A 33 10.80 3.49 -6.75
CA CYS A 33 12.24 3.15 -6.77
C CYS A 33 13.01 3.64 -5.55
N TYR A 34 12.42 4.48 -4.68
CA TYR A 34 13.03 5.04 -3.47
C TYR A 34 14.24 5.98 -3.70
N GLU A 35 14.53 6.29 -4.96
CA GLU A 35 15.51 7.31 -5.34
C GLU A 35 14.93 8.70 -5.19
N PHE A 36 15.80 9.72 -5.09
CA PHE A 36 15.37 11.11 -4.98
C PHE A 36 14.60 11.57 -6.23
N MET A 37 13.59 12.41 -5.99
CA MET A 37 12.75 13.00 -7.00
C MET A 37 13.43 14.22 -7.64
N HIS A 38 13.21 14.42 -8.94
CA HIS A 38 13.67 15.61 -9.64
C HIS A 38 12.68 16.77 -9.46
N ARG A 39 13.13 18.01 -9.72
CA ARG A 39 12.27 19.21 -9.57
C ARG A 39 11.00 19.09 -10.43
N GLY A 40 9.83 19.16 -9.78
CA GLY A 40 8.52 19.19 -10.45
C GLY A 40 7.75 17.86 -10.39
N GLU A 41 8.40 16.76 -10.02
CA GLU A 41 7.75 15.48 -9.81
C GLU A 41 7.23 15.38 -8.35
N LYS A 42 6.02 14.85 -8.14
CA LYS A 42 5.41 14.81 -6.79
C LYS A 42 5.76 13.55 -6.02
N ASN A 43 5.43 12.37 -6.55
CA ASN A 43 5.58 11.09 -5.83
C ASN A 43 6.23 9.96 -6.67
N PHE A 44 6.31 10.13 -7.99
CA PHE A 44 6.86 9.14 -8.90
C PHE A 44 7.65 9.81 -10.02
N HIS A 45 8.77 9.21 -10.43
CA HIS A 45 9.38 9.52 -11.73
C HIS A 45 8.43 9.11 -12.86
N GLU A 46 8.46 9.81 -14.00
CA GLU A 46 7.66 9.43 -15.17
C GLU A 46 7.96 7.99 -15.66
N ALA A 47 9.24 7.60 -15.62
CA ALA A 47 9.66 6.23 -15.97
C ALA A 47 9.11 5.19 -14.99
N CYS A 48 9.08 5.50 -13.70
CA CYS A 48 8.51 4.64 -12.65
C CYS A 48 6.99 4.51 -12.83
N ASN A 49 6.28 5.60 -13.12
CA ASN A 49 4.87 5.56 -13.48
C ASN A 49 4.63 4.69 -14.71
N LYS A 50 5.45 4.80 -15.76
CA LYS A 50 5.28 3.99 -16.97
C LYS A 50 5.48 2.51 -16.69
N ARG A 51 6.48 2.16 -15.88
CA ARG A 51 6.75 0.77 -15.47
C ARG A 51 5.61 0.19 -14.62
N PHE A 52 5.13 0.95 -13.64
CA PHE A 52 4.16 0.43 -12.67
C PHE A 52 2.69 0.65 -13.08
N PHE A 53 2.32 1.77 -13.67
CA PHE A 53 0.93 2.05 -14.08
C PHE A 53 0.70 1.95 -15.59
N GLY A 54 1.75 1.76 -16.40
CA GLY A 54 1.61 1.70 -17.85
C GLY A 54 1.24 3.06 -18.48
N GLN A 55 1.49 4.16 -17.78
CA GLN A 55 1.25 5.54 -18.23
C GLN A 55 2.26 6.49 -17.57
N LEU A 56 2.48 7.69 -18.11
CA LEU A 56 3.52 8.62 -17.62
C LEU A 56 3.16 9.31 -16.30
N THR A 57 1.87 9.39 -15.99
CA THR A 57 1.33 10.08 -14.81
C THR A 57 0.76 9.09 -13.81
N THR A 58 0.93 9.35 -12.51
CA THR A 58 0.30 8.55 -11.46
C THR A 58 -1.23 8.60 -11.60
N PRO A 59 -1.92 7.46 -11.65
CA PRO A 59 -3.38 7.43 -11.70
C PRO A 59 -3.97 8.03 -10.42
N THR A 60 -5.06 8.78 -10.56
CA THR A 60 -5.78 9.30 -9.40
C THR A 60 -6.52 8.18 -8.69
N LEU A 61 -6.38 8.11 -7.37
CA LEU A 61 -7.13 7.26 -6.47
C LEU A 61 -8.02 8.17 -5.59
N ALA A 62 -9.22 8.49 -6.09
CA ALA A 62 -10.14 9.46 -5.49
C ALA A 62 -10.99 8.83 -4.38
N TYR A 63 -10.33 8.25 -3.39
CA TYR A 63 -10.94 7.64 -2.22
C TYR A 63 -10.12 8.03 -0.99
N ASP A 64 -10.80 8.32 0.10
CA ASP A 64 -10.19 8.48 1.42
C ASP A 64 -10.20 7.14 2.17
N LEU A 65 -9.44 7.03 3.26
CA LEU A 65 -9.36 5.78 4.03
C LEU A 65 -10.75 5.32 4.53
N LYS A 66 -11.60 6.27 4.89
CA LYS A 66 -12.98 6.02 5.33
C LYS A 66 -13.83 5.40 4.22
N ASP A 67 -13.66 5.85 2.97
CA ASP A 67 -14.37 5.27 1.83
C ASP A 67 -13.95 3.82 1.62
N LEU A 68 -12.65 3.54 1.72
CA LEU A 68 -12.10 2.20 1.59
C LEU A 68 -12.63 1.25 2.68
N GLN A 69 -12.72 1.71 3.93
CA GLN A 69 -13.29 0.93 5.04
C GLN A 69 -14.77 0.60 4.82
N GLN A 70 -15.56 1.58 4.37
CA GLN A 70 -16.98 1.36 4.05
C GLN A 70 -17.16 0.38 2.88
N LEU A 71 -16.33 0.49 1.86
CA LEU A 71 -16.36 -0.40 0.71
C LEU A 71 -15.93 -1.82 1.09
N ALA A 72 -14.88 -1.97 1.91
CA ALA A 72 -14.46 -3.25 2.43
C ALA A 72 -15.59 -3.94 3.23
N ALA A 73 -16.29 -3.21 4.09
CA ALA A 73 -17.44 -3.73 4.84
C ALA A 73 -18.55 -4.25 3.91
N LYS A 74 -18.89 -3.50 2.85
CA LYS A 74 -19.89 -3.92 1.84
C LYS A 74 -19.45 -5.17 1.07
N ILE A 75 -18.16 -5.27 0.73
CA ILE A 75 -17.59 -6.41 0.01
C ILE A 75 -17.54 -7.67 0.88
N ILE A 76 -17.26 -7.54 2.18
CA ILE A 76 -17.31 -8.65 3.14
C ILE A 76 -18.75 -9.15 3.29
N GLN A 77 -19.71 -8.23 3.41
CA GLN A 77 -21.14 -8.57 3.51
C GLN A 77 -21.67 -9.30 2.27
N SER A 78 -21.11 -9.04 1.08
CA SER A 78 -21.50 -9.73 -0.15
C SER A 78 -20.89 -11.14 -0.31
N GLN A 79 -20.19 -11.66 0.71
CA GLN A 79 -19.59 -13.01 0.76
C GLN A 79 -18.61 -13.34 -0.39
N MET A 80 -18.13 -12.33 -1.13
CA MET A 80 -17.27 -12.56 -2.29
C MET A 80 -15.78 -12.71 -1.96
N VAL A 81 -15.35 -12.75 -0.69
CA VAL A 81 -13.91 -12.77 -0.34
C VAL A 81 -13.60 -13.60 0.91
N VAL A 82 -12.46 -14.30 0.86
CA VAL A 82 -11.87 -15.04 1.98
C VAL A 82 -11.36 -14.08 3.05
N THR A 83 -11.79 -14.32 4.30
CA THR A 83 -11.41 -13.57 5.51
C THR A 83 -9.92 -13.64 5.77
N GLY A 84 -9.22 -12.53 5.56
CA GLY A 84 -7.90 -12.26 6.13
C GLY A 84 -7.99 -11.06 7.07
N VAL A 85 -7.07 -10.94 8.02
CA VAL A 85 -7.04 -9.87 9.03
C VAL A 85 -6.85 -8.48 8.41
N GLN A 86 -6.22 -8.41 7.23
CA GLN A 86 -5.90 -7.17 6.54
C GLN A 86 -6.88 -6.89 5.40
N ALA A 87 -7.44 -5.67 5.37
CA ALA A 87 -8.29 -5.21 4.27
C ALA A 87 -7.51 -5.25 2.95
N LYS A 88 -8.11 -5.85 1.92
CA LYS A 88 -7.57 -5.88 0.56
C LYS A 88 -8.64 -5.41 -0.41
N ILE A 89 -8.27 -4.51 -1.31
CA ILE A 89 -9.18 -3.88 -2.26
C ILE A 89 -8.62 -4.10 -3.65
N SER A 90 -9.43 -4.68 -4.54
CA SER A 90 -9.02 -4.90 -5.92
C SER A 90 -9.29 -3.63 -6.73
N LEU A 91 -8.30 -3.18 -7.49
CA LEU A 91 -8.40 -2.00 -8.35
C LEU A 91 -8.14 -2.37 -9.80
N SER A 92 -8.78 -1.68 -10.72
CA SER A 92 -8.44 -1.73 -12.16
C SER A 92 -8.23 -0.32 -12.69
N LEU A 93 -7.40 -0.21 -13.74
CA LEU A 93 -7.20 1.06 -14.43
C LEU A 93 -8.35 1.28 -15.41
N HIS A 94 -9.32 2.12 -15.02
CA HIS A 94 -10.41 2.49 -15.90
C HIS A 94 -9.93 3.41 -17.03
N ARG A 95 -10.20 3.01 -18.27
CA ARG A 95 -10.04 3.86 -19.46
C ARG A 95 -11.37 4.58 -19.69
N LYS A 96 -11.41 5.91 -19.54
CA LYS A 96 -12.55 6.65 -20.10
C LYS A 96 -12.43 6.64 -21.62
N GLU A 97 -13.55 6.51 -22.33
CA GLU A 97 -13.63 6.66 -23.79
C GLU A 97 -13.34 8.11 -24.24
N ASP A 98 -13.49 9.07 -23.33
CA ASP A 98 -13.09 10.45 -23.57
C ASP A 98 -11.58 10.66 -23.46
N LYS A 99 -11.07 11.55 -24.31
CA LYS A 99 -9.67 12.01 -24.51
C LYS A 99 -8.95 12.59 -23.27
N ASN A 100 -9.18 12.06 -22.06
CA ASN A 100 -8.44 12.42 -20.86
C ASN A 100 -7.19 11.54 -20.72
N ILE A 101 -6.05 12.21 -20.57
CA ILE A 101 -4.69 11.66 -20.70
C ILE A 101 -4.32 10.72 -19.54
N THR A 102 -5.05 10.77 -18.42
CA THR A 102 -4.70 10.04 -17.17
C THR A 102 -5.78 9.04 -16.76
N LYS A 103 -5.39 7.75 -16.66
CA LYS A 103 -6.28 6.68 -16.20
C LYS A 103 -6.53 6.80 -14.70
N LYS A 104 -7.73 6.39 -14.25
CA LYS A 104 -8.10 6.35 -12.82
C LYS A 104 -8.03 4.92 -12.30
N LEU A 105 -7.59 4.75 -11.05
CA LEU A 105 -7.73 3.48 -10.36
C LEU A 105 -9.13 3.42 -9.74
N THR A 106 -9.94 2.47 -10.20
CA THR A 106 -11.30 2.26 -9.71
C THR A 106 -11.38 0.96 -8.95
N ILE A 107 -12.14 0.97 -7.86
CA ILE A 107 -12.41 -0.24 -7.08
C ILE A 107 -13.29 -1.17 -7.90
N VAL A 108 -12.83 -2.41 -8.04
CA VAL A 108 -13.52 -3.49 -8.76
C VAL A 108 -13.63 -4.71 -7.86
N GLY A 109 -14.47 -5.67 -8.26
CA GLY A 109 -14.57 -6.97 -7.61
C GLY A 109 -13.30 -7.82 -7.78
N LEU A 110 -13.42 -9.15 -7.82
CA LEU A 110 -12.27 -10.06 -7.80
C LEU A 110 -11.27 -9.94 -8.96
N TYR A 111 -11.65 -9.27 -10.05
CA TYR A 111 -10.91 -9.21 -11.32
C TYR A 111 -10.08 -7.94 -11.52
N GLY A 112 -9.66 -7.26 -10.46
CA GLY A 112 -8.81 -6.07 -10.56
C GLY A 112 -7.36 -6.38 -10.92
N ASP A 113 -6.73 -5.54 -11.74
CA ASP A 113 -5.31 -5.61 -12.14
C ASP A 113 -4.34 -5.32 -10.98
N TYR A 114 -4.82 -4.64 -9.94
CA TYR A 114 -4.05 -4.25 -8.77
C TYR A 114 -4.73 -4.68 -7.48
N ILE A 115 -3.94 -4.85 -6.42
CA ILE A 115 -4.40 -5.06 -5.05
C ILE A 115 -3.86 -3.92 -4.21
N LEU A 116 -4.76 -3.15 -3.61
CA LEU A 116 -4.47 -2.10 -2.65
C LEU A 116 -4.67 -2.64 -1.23
N LYS A 117 -3.71 -2.36 -0.37
CA LYS A 117 -3.73 -2.68 1.06
C LYS A 117 -3.55 -1.39 1.85
N PRO A 118 -4.62 -0.86 2.45
CA PRO A 118 -4.54 0.31 3.31
C PRO A 118 -3.86 -0.03 4.65
N PRO A 119 -3.48 0.99 5.43
CA PRO A 119 -3.05 0.79 6.81
C PRO A 119 -4.18 0.19 7.65
N SER A 120 -3.81 -0.46 8.74
CA SER A 120 -4.78 -0.96 9.73
C SER A 120 -4.89 0.00 10.90
N GLU A 121 -5.99 -0.09 11.66
CA GLU A 121 -6.21 0.73 12.86
C GLU A 121 -5.11 0.50 13.92
N TYR A 122 -4.66 -0.74 14.09
CA TYR A 122 -3.67 -1.11 15.10
C TYR A 122 -2.22 -0.96 14.63
N TYR A 123 -2.00 -0.98 13.32
CA TYR A 123 -0.68 -0.94 12.71
C TYR A 123 -0.72 0.01 11.49
N PRO A 124 -0.45 1.30 11.71
CA PRO A 124 -0.48 2.32 10.65
C PRO A 124 0.63 2.12 9.61
N GLU A 125 1.79 1.61 9.99
CA GLU A 125 2.98 1.46 9.14
C GLU A 125 3.02 0.11 8.37
N LEU A 126 1.92 -0.63 8.33
CA LEU A 126 1.84 -1.89 7.56
C LEU A 126 2.17 -1.72 6.07
N PRO A 127 1.69 -0.68 5.36
CA PRO A 127 2.05 -0.46 3.97
C PRO A 127 3.57 -0.41 3.73
N GLU A 128 4.28 0.32 4.59
CA GLU A 128 5.71 0.53 4.57
C GLU A 128 6.44 -0.76 4.89
N LEU A 129 5.99 -1.48 5.93
CA LEU A 129 6.55 -2.76 6.31
C LEU A 129 6.44 -3.78 5.17
N GLU A 130 5.28 -3.87 4.51
CA GLU A 130 5.12 -4.72 3.34
C GLU A 130 6.05 -4.29 2.20
N SER A 131 6.14 -3.00 1.93
CA SER A 131 6.99 -2.46 0.89
C SER A 131 8.48 -2.76 1.13
N ALA A 132 8.95 -2.53 2.35
CA ALA A 132 10.32 -2.83 2.76
C ALA A 132 10.60 -4.34 2.64
N THR A 133 9.67 -5.19 3.07
CA THR A 133 9.80 -6.66 2.97
C THR A 133 9.96 -7.11 1.53
N MET A 134 9.12 -6.60 0.63
CA MET A 134 9.17 -6.93 -0.80
C MET A 134 10.46 -6.45 -1.45
N ARG A 135 10.95 -5.27 -1.08
CA ARG A 135 12.22 -4.74 -1.57
C ARG A 135 13.41 -5.55 -1.08
N MET A 136 13.42 -5.95 0.20
CA MET A 136 14.46 -6.83 0.74
C MET A 136 14.48 -8.17 0.00
N ALA A 137 13.30 -8.78 -0.22
CA ALA A 137 13.19 -10.02 -0.97
C ALA A 137 13.74 -9.88 -2.41
N GLU A 138 13.41 -8.78 -3.11
CA GLU A 138 13.94 -8.48 -4.44
C GLU A 138 15.48 -8.37 -4.44
N VAL A 139 16.05 -7.64 -3.47
CA VAL A 139 17.51 -7.49 -3.31
C VAL A 139 18.18 -8.83 -3.03
N CYS A 140 17.51 -9.73 -2.31
CA CYS A 140 17.97 -11.10 -2.08
C CYS A 140 17.78 -12.03 -3.30
N GLY A 141 17.26 -11.55 -4.43
CA GLY A 141 17.02 -12.35 -5.64
C GLY A 141 15.80 -13.25 -5.55
N ILE A 142 14.90 -13.02 -4.58
CA ILE A 142 13.62 -13.73 -4.48
C ILE A 142 12.66 -13.12 -5.49
N ALA A 143 11.98 -13.98 -6.26
CA ALA A 143 10.96 -13.53 -7.19
C ALA A 143 9.80 -12.86 -6.44
N VAL A 144 9.57 -11.58 -6.74
CA VAL A 144 8.50 -10.77 -6.17
C VAL A 144 7.61 -10.19 -7.25
N VAL A 145 6.35 -9.96 -6.92
CA VAL A 145 5.43 -9.22 -7.78
C VAL A 145 5.79 -7.73 -7.79
N PRO A 146 5.53 -6.99 -8.89
CA PRO A 146 5.70 -5.55 -8.87
C PRO A 146 4.83 -4.92 -7.79
N SER A 147 5.43 -4.12 -6.93
CA SER A 147 4.74 -3.38 -5.88
C SER A 147 5.27 -1.96 -5.70
N SER A 148 4.48 -1.11 -5.06
CA SER A 148 4.78 0.29 -4.79
C SER A 148 4.01 0.77 -3.57
N LEU A 149 4.37 1.94 -3.06
CA LEU A 149 3.50 2.73 -2.20
C LEU A 149 2.68 3.73 -3.04
N VAL A 150 1.51 4.15 -2.56
CA VAL A 150 0.66 5.15 -3.21
C VAL A 150 -0.14 5.93 -2.17
N TYR A 151 -0.35 7.23 -2.41
CA TYR A 151 -1.22 8.05 -1.56
C TYR A 151 -2.68 7.97 -2.01
N LEU A 152 -3.57 7.92 -1.02
CA LEU A 152 -4.98 8.25 -1.16
C LEU A 152 -5.17 9.78 -1.31
N GLN A 153 -6.41 10.21 -1.53
CA GLN A 153 -6.73 11.63 -1.63
C GLN A 153 -6.47 12.38 -0.31
N ASP A 154 -6.73 11.75 0.82
CA ASP A 154 -6.45 12.25 2.18
C ASP A 154 -4.97 12.12 2.61
N GLN A 155 -4.06 11.78 1.69
CA GLN A 155 -2.64 11.51 1.95
C GLN A 155 -2.35 10.27 2.81
N THR A 156 -3.34 9.40 3.03
CA THR A 156 -3.07 8.08 3.61
C THR A 156 -2.18 7.27 2.67
N LEU A 157 -1.06 6.78 3.18
CA LEU A 157 -0.15 5.93 2.40
C LEU A 157 -0.67 4.49 2.38
N CYS A 158 -0.71 3.89 1.20
CA CYS A 158 -1.18 2.51 1.00
C CYS A 158 -0.15 1.71 0.22
N TYR A 159 -0.13 0.40 0.44
CA TYR A 159 0.65 -0.53 -0.36
C TYR A 159 -0.17 -0.96 -1.56
N ILE A 160 0.43 -0.97 -2.75
CA ILE A 160 -0.22 -1.41 -3.98
C ILE A 160 0.66 -2.41 -4.72
N THR A 161 0.08 -3.50 -5.19
CA THR A 161 0.75 -4.51 -6.01
C THR A 161 -0.02 -4.82 -7.28
N LYS A 162 0.68 -5.26 -8.32
CA LYS A 162 0.08 -5.80 -9.54
C LYS A 162 -0.27 -7.27 -9.35
N ARG A 163 -1.40 -7.68 -9.91
CA ARG A 163 -1.65 -9.10 -10.18
C ARG A 163 -0.84 -9.52 -11.39
N VAL A 164 -0.15 -10.66 -11.29
CA VAL A 164 0.65 -11.28 -12.36
C VAL A 164 0.12 -12.67 -12.67
#